data_AF-A0A2N3IJ59-F1
#
_entry.id   AF-A0A2N3IJ59-F1
#
_cell.length_a   1.000
_cell.length_b   1.000
_cell.length_c   1.000
_cell.angle_alpha   90.00
_cell.angle_beta   90.00
_cell.angle_gamma   90.00
#
_symmetry.space_group_name_H-M   'P 1'
#
loop_
_entity.id
_entity.type
_entity.pdbx_description
1 polymer ?
#
loop_
_entity_poly.entity_id
_entity_poly.type
_entity_poly.pdbx_seq_one_letter_code
_entity_poly.pdbx_strand_id
1 'polypeptide(L)'
;MKGLPGFNLPQHQEVISNFIYYIRLHLDNSGREYEFSVAPELRIKHSSFNKGSLIPDIVIKKDEKTWSQPEIIIEVSRNRGYKADIRKVKKAVKNIRSLKEGFVFNYETGEGCRITKPDLDEEDGESYSEVLDFDLKECLRSA
;
A
#
# COMPACT_ATOMS: atom_id res chain seq x y z
N MET A 1 -32.22 7.29 0.24
CA MET A 1 -31.72 5.89 0.26
C MET A 1 -30.82 5.72 1.48
N LYS A 2 -31.10 4.75 2.35
CA LYS A 2 -30.12 4.33 3.37
C LYS A 2 -29.05 3.50 2.63
N GLY A 3 -27.80 3.92 2.69
CA GLY A 3 -26.69 3.24 1.99
C GLY A 3 -26.56 1.79 2.44
N LEU A 4 -26.14 0.91 1.52
CA LEU A 4 -25.90 -0.50 1.82
C LEU A 4 -24.78 -0.61 2.87
N PRO A 5 -25.01 -1.29 4.01
CA PRO A 5 -23.96 -1.51 4.99
C PRO A 5 -22.83 -2.33 4.36
N GLY A 6 -21.59 -1.84 4.46
CA GLY A 6 -20.42 -2.50 3.88
C GLY A 6 -20.14 -2.15 2.42
N PHE A 7 -20.80 -1.14 1.84
CA PHE A 7 -20.44 -0.65 0.52
C PHE A 7 -19.06 0.02 0.58
N ASN A 8 -18.10 -0.50 -0.18
CA ASN A 8 -16.84 0.20 -0.37
C ASN A 8 -17.13 1.48 -1.16
N LEU A 9 -16.64 2.63 -0.68
CA LEU A 9 -16.90 3.88 -1.38
C LEU A 9 -16.28 3.79 -2.78
N PRO A 10 -17.03 4.07 -3.87
CA PRO A 10 -16.48 4.00 -5.22
C PRO A 10 -15.19 4.82 -5.36
N GLN A 11 -15.11 5.95 -4.66
CA GLN A 11 -13.91 6.78 -4.61
C GLN A 11 -12.68 6.04 -4.06
N HIS A 12 -12.83 5.17 -3.06
CA HIS A 12 -11.71 4.38 -2.51
C HIS A 12 -11.14 3.43 -3.57
N GLN A 13 -12.02 2.78 -4.34
CA GLN A 13 -11.64 1.85 -5.39
C GLN A 13 -11.05 2.56 -6.62
N GLU A 14 -11.55 3.75 -6.95
CA GLU A 14 -10.96 4.63 -7.96
C GLU A 14 -9.53 5.03 -7.58
N VAL A 15 -9.29 5.40 -6.31
CA VAL A 15 -7.95 5.72 -5.83
C VAL A 15 -7.02 4.50 -5.90
N ILE A 16 -7.47 3.30 -5.49
CA ILE A 16 -6.68 2.07 -5.65
C ILE A 16 -6.33 1.84 -7.13
N SER A 17 -7.29 2.02 -8.03
CA SER A 17 -7.07 1.89 -9.48
C SER A 17 -6.01 2.88 -9.98
N ASN A 18 -6.06 4.14 -9.53
CA ASN A 18 -5.08 5.16 -9.90
C ASN A 18 -3.67 4.79 -9.44
N PHE A 19 -3.52 4.33 -8.19
CA PHE A 19 -2.24 3.84 -7.69
C PHE A 19 -1.69 2.71 -8.56
N ILE A 20 -2.50 1.71 -8.87
CA ILE A 20 -2.05 0.58 -9.70
C ILE A 20 -1.65 1.06 -11.09
N TYR A 21 -2.42 1.96 -11.70
CA TYR A 21 -2.13 2.51 -13.02
C TYR A 21 -0.80 3.28 -13.02
N TYR A 22 -0.64 4.27 -12.15
CA TYR A 22 0.54 5.13 -12.14
C TYR A 22 1.82 4.41 -11.71
N ILE A 23 1.73 3.46 -10.77
CA ILE A 23 2.88 2.61 -10.43
C ILE A 23 3.31 1.78 -11.65
N ARG A 24 2.36 1.15 -12.36
CA ARG A 24 2.71 0.36 -13.55
C ARG A 24 3.25 1.23 -14.68
N LEU A 25 2.68 2.42 -14.88
CA LEU A 25 3.16 3.40 -15.86
C LEU A 25 4.59 3.85 -15.54
N HIS A 26 4.91 4.10 -14.28
CA HIS A 26 6.28 4.43 -13.85
C HIS A 26 7.25 3.27 -14.13
N LEU A 27 6.87 2.04 -13.81
CA LEU A 27 7.69 0.86 -14.07
C LEU A 27 7.93 0.67 -15.57
N ASP A 28 6.90 0.84 -16.40
CA ASP A 28 7.00 0.78 -17.87
C ASP A 28 7.94 1.86 -18.42
N ASN A 29 7.74 3.11 -18.01
CA ASN A 29 8.58 4.23 -18.45
C ASN A 29 10.05 4.12 -18.00
N SER A 30 10.33 3.35 -16.95
CA SER A 30 11.69 3.11 -16.45
C SER A 30 12.31 1.81 -16.97
N GLY A 31 11.60 1.03 -17.82
CA GLY A 31 12.08 -0.26 -18.33
C GLY A 31 12.15 -1.36 -17.26
N ARG A 32 11.33 -1.23 -16.21
CA ARG A 32 11.23 -2.11 -15.03
C ARG A 32 9.88 -2.82 -14.97
N GLU A 33 9.15 -2.89 -16.08
CA GLU A 33 7.78 -3.43 -16.17
C GLU A 33 7.68 -4.90 -15.73
N TYR A 34 8.78 -5.64 -15.83
CA TYR A 34 8.88 -7.04 -15.39
C TYR A 34 9.66 -7.21 -14.08
N GLU A 35 10.12 -6.15 -13.42
CA GLU A 35 10.79 -6.26 -12.13
C GLU A 35 9.80 -6.47 -10.97
N PHE A 36 8.58 -5.95 -11.10
CA PHE A 36 7.58 -5.98 -10.04
C PHE A 36 6.21 -6.42 -10.53
N SER A 37 5.50 -7.14 -9.66
CA SER A 37 4.08 -7.42 -9.81
C SER A 37 3.28 -6.60 -8.80
N VAL A 38 2.18 -5.99 -9.24
CA VAL A 38 1.26 -5.19 -8.42
C VAL A 38 -0.11 -5.86 -8.40
N ALA A 39 -0.65 -6.13 -7.21
CA ALA A 39 -1.96 -6.76 -7.02
C ALA A 39 -2.85 -5.97 -6.05
N PRO A 40 -4.14 -5.74 -6.39
CA PRO A 40 -5.12 -5.19 -5.47
C PRO A 40 -5.61 -6.23 -4.46
N GLU A 41 -5.93 -5.78 -3.24
CA GLU A 41 -6.71 -6.51 -2.23
C GLU A 41 -6.26 -7.96 -1.98
N LEU A 42 -4.94 -8.20 -2.02
CA LEU A 42 -4.40 -9.54 -1.96
C LEU A 42 -4.24 -10.02 -0.52
N ARG A 43 -4.80 -11.19 -0.23
CA ARG A 43 -4.64 -11.83 1.08
C ARG A 43 -3.22 -12.36 1.28
N ILE A 44 -2.49 -11.73 2.19
CA ILE A 44 -1.18 -12.19 2.68
C ILE A 44 -1.41 -13.05 3.93
N LYS A 45 -1.09 -14.34 3.85
CA LYS A 45 -1.11 -15.25 5.00
C LYS A 45 0.22 -15.19 5.74
N HIS A 46 0.20 -14.86 7.03
CA HIS A 46 1.40 -14.84 7.86
C HIS A 46 1.07 -15.23 9.31
N SER A 47 1.95 -15.99 9.95
CA SER A 47 1.75 -16.57 11.29
C SER A 47 1.64 -15.53 12.41
N SER A 48 2.11 -14.30 12.20
CA SER A 48 2.10 -13.20 13.18
C SER A 48 0.76 -12.44 13.28
N PHE A 49 -0.22 -12.70 12.41
CA PHE A 49 -1.53 -12.06 12.47
C PHE A 49 -2.52 -12.95 13.24
N ASN A 50 -3.22 -12.41 14.25
CA ASN A 50 -4.06 -13.16 15.20
C ASN A 50 -5.33 -13.84 14.62
N LYS A 51 -5.49 -13.88 13.29
CA LYS A 51 -6.46 -14.70 12.54
C LYS A 51 -5.90 -15.17 11.18
N GLY A 52 -4.57 -15.18 11.02
CA GLY A 52 -3.85 -15.82 9.91
C GLY A 52 -3.64 -15.01 8.62
N SER A 53 -4.20 -13.80 8.46
CA SER A 53 -3.95 -13.00 7.25
C SER A 53 -4.14 -11.49 7.41
N LEU A 54 -3.40 -10.73 6.59
CA LEU A 54 -3.59 -9.32 6.29
C LEU A 54 -4.09 -9.20 4.84
N ILE A 55 -4.97 -8.23 4.56
CA ILE A 55 -5.38 -7.88 3.19
C ILE A 55 -5.12 -6.39 3.04
N PRO A 56 -3.98 -6.00 2.46
CA PRO A 56 -3.73 -4.61 2.09
C PRO A 56 -4.49 -4.25 0.82
N ASP A 57 -4.78 -2.97 0.65
CA ASP A 57 -5.41 -2.47 -0.58
C ASP A 57 -4.54 -2.72 -1.81
N ILE A 58 -3.21 -2.58 -1.67
CA ILE A 58 -2.24 -2.89 -2.74
C ILE A 58 -1.05 -3.64 -2.17
N VAL A 59 -0.62 -4.67 -2.91
CA VAL A 59 0.56 -5.48 -2.60
C VAL A 59 1.51 -5.46 -3.80
N ILE A 60 2.78 -5.21 -3.53
CA ILE A 60 3.83 -5.20 -4.55
C ILE A 60 4.91 -6.20 -4.15
N LYS A 61 5.31 -7.03 -5.10
CA LYS A 61 6.43 -7.96 -4.95
C LYS A 61 7.40 -7.77 -6.11
N LYS A 62 8.66 -8.15 -5.92
CA LYS A 62 9.55 -8.41 -7.05
C LYS A 62 9.08 -9.65 -7.83
N ASP A 63 9.39 -9.72 -9.11
CA ASP A 63 8.92 -10.79 -9.97
C ASP A 63 9.40 -12.18 -9.50
N GLU A 64 10.66 -12.29 -9.09
CA GLU A 64 11.25 -13.54 -8.61
C GLU A 64 10.73 -14.01 -7.23
N LYS A 65 9.91 -13.19 -6.56
CA LYS A 65 9.33 -13.49 -5.25
C LYS A 65 7.94 -14.09 -5.39
N THR A 66 7.53 -14.82 -4.35
CA THR A 66 6.15 -15.27 -4.20
C THR A 66 5.30 -14.17 -3.56
N TRP A 67 3.98 -14.21 -3.76
CA TRP A 67 3.05 -13.28 -3.11
C TRP A 67 3.00 -13.37 -1.58
N SER A 68 3.56 -14.44 -0.99
CA SER A 68 3.78 -14.54 0.45
C SER A 68 5.02 -13.79 0.94
N GLN A 69 5.82 -13.23 0.03
CA GLN A 69 7.01 -12.43 0.29
C GLN A 69 6.92 -11.06 -0.40
N PRO A 70 5.90 -10.24 -0.07
CA PRO A 70 5.79 -8.90 -0.64
C PRO A 70 6.94 -8.01 -0.18
N GLU A 71 7.26 -7.02 -1.01
CA GLU A 71 8.28 -5.99 -0.78
C GLU A 71 7.64 -4.71 -0.23
N ILE A 72 6.46 -4.37 -0.75
CA ILE A 72 5.69 -3.17 -0.38
C ILE A 72 4.23 -3.53 -0.16
N ILE A 73 3.60 -2.87 0.81
CA ILE A 73 2.15 -2.82 0.96
C ILE A 73 1.68 -1.36 1.04
N ILE A 74 0.50 -1.08 0.52
CA ILE A 74 -0.11 0.24 0.56
C ILE A 74 -1.54 0.10 1.08
N GLU A 75 -1.92 1.01 1.97
CA GLU A 75 -3.29 1.21 2.42
C GLU A 75 -3.79 2.57 1.96
N VAL A 76 -4.96 2.59 1.33
CA VAL A 76 -5.67 3.80 0.95
C VAL A 76 -6.77 4.00 1.99
N SER A 77 -6.73 5.10 2.72
CA SER A 77 -7.56 5.33 3.90
C SER A 77 -8.32 6.66 3.85
N ARG A 78 -9.25 6.80 4.78
CA ARG A 78 -9.98 8.04 5.08
C ARG A 78 -9.53 8.57 6.43
N ASN A 79 -9.94 9.79 6.76
CA ASN A 79 -9.68 10.41 8.07
C ASN A 79 -10.00 9.48 9.25
N ARG A 80 -11.15 8.79 9.19
CA ARG A 80 -11.59 7.89 10.27
C ARG A 80 -10.75 6.61 10.39
N GLY A 81 -10.15 6.15 9.29
CA GLY A 81 -9.36 4.90 9.22
C GLY A 81 -7.85 5.10 9.36
N TYR A 82 -7.35 6.29 9.06
CA TYR A 82 -5.93 6.57 8.84
C TYR A 82 -5.01 6.05 9.96
N LYS A 83 -5.28 6.44 11.21
CA LYS A 83 -4.48 5.98 12.37
C LYS A 83 -4.56 4.47 12.62
N ALA A 84 -5.66 3.83 12.25
CA ALA A 84 -5.80 2.38 12.38
C ALA A 84 -4.98 1.65 11.31
N ASP A 85 -4.99 2.16 10.08
CA ASP A 85 -4.21 1.61 8.98
C ASP A 85 -2.69 1.81 9.20
N ILE A 86 -2.25 2.95 9.74
CA ILE A 86 -0.84 3.15 10.16
C ILE A 86 -0.40 2.04 11.12
N ARG A 87 -1.17 1.79 12.19
CA ARG A 87 -0.84 0.71 13.14
C ARG A 87 -0.83 -0.68 12.49
N LYS A 88 -1.73 -0.92 11.53
CA LYS A 88 -1.84 -2.17 10.78
C LYS A 88 -0.60 -2.39 9.91
N VAL A 89 -0.21 -1.39 9.12
CA VAL A 89 0.99 -1.40 8.26
C VAL A 89 2.25 -1.51 9.10
N LYS A 90 2.38 -0.72 10.18
CA LYS A 90 3.52 -0.79 11.11
C LYS A 90 3.70 -2.19 11.68
N LYS A 91 2.61 -2.84 12.09
CA LYS A 91 2.64 -4.23 12.54
C LYS A 91 3.07 -5.18 11.40
N ALA A 92 2.59 -4.97 10.18
CA ALA A 92 2.95 -5.79 9.03
C ALA A 92 4.44 -5.66 8.70
N VAL A 93 4.95 -4.43 8.52
CA VAL A 93 6.36 -4.14 8.26
C VAL A 93 7.24 -4.75 9.35
N LYS A 94 6.88 -4.59 10.63
CA LYS A 94 7.61 -5.18 11.76
C LYS A 94 7.72 -6.70 11.70
N ASN A 95 6.65 -7.40 11.32
CA ASN A 95 6.57 -8.86 11.47
C ASN A 95 6.83 -9.66 10.18
N ILE A 96 6.61 -9.06 9.00
CA ILE A 96 6.86 -9.72 7.72
C ILE A 96 8.29 -9.36 7.29
N ARG A 97 9.17 -10.36 7.28
CA ARG A 97 10.60 -10.14 7.00
C ARG A 97 10.85 -9.50 5.63
N SER A 98 10.11 -9.93 4.60
CA SER A 98 10.28 -9.46 3.23
C SER A 98 9.83 -8.01 3.00
N LEU A 99 8.92 -7.48 3.82
CA LEU A 99 8.47 -6.10 3.67
C LEU A 99 9.62 -5.14 4.00
N LYS A 100 9.96 -4.32 3.01
CA LYS A 100 10.92 -3.22 3.15
C LYS A 100 10.19 -1.93 3.48
N GLU A 101 9.05 -1.70 2.83
CA GLU A 101 8.28 -0.47 2.95
C GLU A 101 6.79 -0.78 3.13
N GLY A 102 6.11 0.09 3.87
CA GLY A 102 4.66 0.11 3.96
C GLY A 102 4.17 1.54 3.92
N PHE A 103 3.07 1.78 3.21
CA PHE A 103 2.53 3.12 3.03
C PHE A 103 1.07 3.20 3.46
N VAL A 104 0.67 4.35 3.98
CA VAL A 104 -0.72 4.69 4.23
C VAL A 104 -1.00 6.06 3.63
N PHE A 105 -2.02 6.16 2.78
CA PHE A 105 -2.44 7.41 2.17
C PHE A 105 -3.85 7.77 2.58
N ASN A 106 -4.06 8.96 3.12
CA ASN A 106 -5.39 9.50 3.36
C ASN A 106 -5.84 10.29 2.14
N TYR A 107 -6.74 9.72 1.33
CA TYR A 107 -7.17 10.38 0.08
C TYR A 107 -8.13 11.56 0.31
N GLU A 108 -8.64 11.75 1.53
CA GLU A 108 -9.47 12.92 1.86
C GLU A 108 -8.60 14.15 2.17
N THR A 109 -7.37 13.96 2.63
CA THR A 109 -6.45 15.05 3.02
C THR A 109 -5.21 15.15 2.15
N GLY A 110 -4.90 14.11 1.36
CA GLY A 110 -3.66 14.00 0.61
C GLY A 110 -2.43 13.71 1.49
N GLU A 111 -2.62 13.37 2.77
CA GLU A 111 -1.54 12.96 3.66
C GLU A 111 -1.04 11.56 3.30
N GLY A 112 0.27 11.37 3.40
CA GLY A 112 0.95 10.09 3.23
C GLY A 112 1.86 9.82 4.42
N CYS A 113 1.99 8.55 4.77
CA CYS A 113 2.90 8.06 5.79
C CYS A 113 3.67 6.87 5.23
N ARG A 114 5.00 6.94 5.32
CA ARG A 114 5.91 5.85 5.00
C ARG A 114 6.38 5.18 6.29
N ILE A 115 6.44 3.85 6.27
CA ILE A 115 6.90 3.02 7.39
C ILE A 115 7.92 2.02 6.86
N THR A 116 9.16 2.11 7.33
CA THR A 116 10.29 1.26 6.92
C THR A 116 10.96 0.58 8.12
N LYS A 117 11.83 -0.40 7.85
CA LYS A 117 12.77 -0.96 8.83
C LYS A 117 14.11 -0.22 8.75
N PRO A 118 14.91 -0.13 9.83
CA PRO A 118 14.69 -0.74 11.15
C PRO A 118 13.89 0.14 12.12
N ASP A 119 13.75 1.43 11.81
CA ASP A 119 13.33 2.43 12.79
C ASP A 119 11.85 2.29 13.13
N LEU A 120 11.01 1.79 12.20
CA LEU A 120 9.55 1.73 12.34
C LEU A 120 8.92 3.07 12.74
N ASP A 121 9.70 4.14 12.66
CA ASP A 121 9.29 5.49 12.94
C ASP A 121 8.36 5.94 11.80
N GLU A 122 7.37 6.72 12.18
CA GLU A 122 6.40 7.27 11.24
C GLU A 122 7.03 8.51 10.63
N GLU A 123 7.39 8.42 9.35
CA GLU A 123 7.86 9.58 8.59
C GLU A 123 6.63 10.27 7.99
N ASP A 124 5.93 11.03 8.85
CA ASP A 124 4.75 11.80 8.46
C ASP A 124 5.08 12.76 7.32
N GLY A 125 4.37 12.63 6.20
CA GLY A 125 4.57 13.43 5.00
C GLY A 125 5.50 12.80 3.96
N GLU A 126 6.16 11.67 4.26
CA GLU A 126 6.98 10.94 3.29
C GLU A 126 6.14 9.93 2.50
N SER A 127 6.30 9.97 1.18
CA SER A 127 5.60 9.12 0.22
C SER A 127 6.53 8.51 -0.83
N TYR A 128 7.84 8.77 -0.72
CA TYR A 128 8.84 8.25 -1.63
C TYR A 128 9.17 6.79 -1.33
N SER A 129 9.00 5.93 -2.34
CA SER A 129 9.46 4.55 -2.30
C SER A 129 10.88 4.47 -2.85
N GLU A 130 11.83 4.04 -2.02
CA GLU A 130 13.20 3.73 -2.44
C GLU A 130 13.23 2.44 -3.25
N VAL A 131 12.31 1.50 -2.97
CA VAL A 131 12.21 0.24 -3.73
C VAL A 131 11.76 0.49 -5.18
N LEU A 132 10.80 1.39 -5.38
CA LEU A 132 10.26 1.74 -6.71
C LEU A 132 10.99 2.92 -7.35
N ASP A 133 11.77 3.69 -6.59
CA ASP A 133 12.32 4.98 -7.03
C ASP A 133 11.22 5.91 -7.56
N PHE A 134 10.16 6.07 -6.76
CA PHE A 134 8.92 6.74 -7.17
C PHE A 134 8.22 7.41 -5.98
N ASP A 135 7.75 8.65 -6.17
CA ASP A 135 6.88 9.31 -5.21
C ASP A 135 5.44 8.81 -5.38
N LEU A 136 5.02 7.92 -4.48
CA LEU A 136 3.68 7.31 -4.52
C LEU A 136 2.56 8.33 -4.28
N LYS A 137 2.84 9.53 -3.79
CA LYS A 137 1.84 10.60 -3.68
C LYS A 137 1.38 11.11 -5.04
N GLU A 138 2.17 10.91 -6.10
CA GLU A 138 1.74 11.25 -7.47
C GLU A 138 0.50 10.44 -7.91
N CYS A 139 0.30 9.25 -7.32
CA CYS A 139 -0.86 8.41 -7.57
C CYS A 139 -2.18 8.97 -7.01
N LEU A 140 -2.12 9.90 -6.04
CA LEU A 140 -3.30 10.54 -5.47
C LEU A 140 -3.88 11.63 -6.39
N ARG A 141 -3.20 11.99 -7.48
CA ARG A 141 -3.68 13.00 -8.42
C ARG A 141 -5.00 12.51 -9.03
N SER A 142 -6.08 13.22 -8.74
CA SER A 142 -7.30 13.15 -9.53
C SER A 142 -6.99 13.66 -10.92
N ALA A 143 -7.21 12.83 -11.94
CA ALA A 143 -7.18 13.23 -13.33
C ALA A 143 -8.13 14.41 -13.61
#